data_AF-A0A565AW00-F1
#
_entry.id   AF-A0A565AW00-F1
#
_cell.length_a   1.000
_cell.length_b   1.000
_cell.length_c   1.000
_cell.angle_alpha   90.00
_cell.angle_beta   90.00
_cell.angle_gamma   90.00
#
_symmetry.space_group_name_H-M   'P 1'
#
loop_
_entity.id
_entity.type
_entity.pdbx_description
1 polymer ?
#
loop_
_entity_poly.entity_id
_entity_poly.type
_entity_poly.pdbx_seq_one_letter_code
_entity_poly.pdbx_strand_id
1 'polypeptide(L)'
;MPFPLDSQCEEHYFPNCLKLSREARSVITSESSLACLPGSTMPTEFDHRAKGNFLTIRSDSKVFRICAVVSPKPQMKQCSLSYRIHLNGCLIEEYIYFHVHVLQTEHLFIADAFIFEEDGWLEQGNEISFEFSDVIECGVRIMAFETDASSSEQDDDGNLSDGSDASSSEQDDDEISL
;
A
#
# COMPACT_ATOMS: atom_id res chain seq x y z
N MET A 1 -3.86 -1.90 -14.53
CA MET A 1 -5.07 -1.15 -14.12
C MET A 1 -4.77 -0.71 -12.70
N PRO A 2 -4.32 0.54 -12.48
CA PRO A 2 -4.06 1.01 -11.14
C PRO A 2 -5.41 1.28 -10.45
N PHE A 3 -5.52 0.89 -9.19
CA PHE A 3 -6.74 1.08 -8.42
C PHE A 3 -6.81 2.53 -7.91
N PRO A 4 -7.94 3.24 -8.10
CA PRO A 4 -8.06 4.62 -7.64
C PRO A 4 -8.18 4.68 -6.11
N LEU A 5 -7.49 5.66 -5.53
CA LEU A 5 -7.36 5.98 -4.09
C LEU A 5 -8.67 6.32 -3.37
N ASP A 6 -9.82 6.23 -4.04
CA ASP A 6 -11.16 6.45 -3.46
C ASP A 6 -11.92 5.13 -3.20
N SER A 7 -11.25 3.98 -3.26
CA SER A 7 -11.90 2.69 -2.99
C SER A 7 -12.13 2.51 -1.49
N GLN A 8 -13.42 2.43 -1.14
CA GLN A 8 -13.97 2.32 0.21
C GLN A 8 -13.12 1.42 1.12
N CYS A 9 -12.78 1.93 2.30
CA CYS A 9 -12.28 1.15 3.42
C CYS A 9 -13.33 0.07 3.77
N GLU A 10 -13.24 -1.11 3.16
CA GLU A 10 -14.14 -2.21 3.46
C GLU A 10 -13.64 -2.90 4.74
N GLU A 11 -14.06 -2.34 5.87
CA GLU A 11 -13.81 -2.88 7.20
C GLU A 11 -14.60 -4.18 7.38
N HIS A 12 -13.88 -5.30 7.49
CA HIS A 12 -14.48 -6.62 7.62
C HIS A 12 -14.27 -7.20 9.01
N TYR A 13 -15.31 -7.12 9.84
CA TYR A 13 -15.25 -7.53 11.24
C TYR A 13 -16.00 -8.84 11.49
N PHE A 14 -15.28 -9.96 11.60
CA PHE A 14 -15.85 -11.29 11.78
C PHE A 14 -15.24 -12.06 12.98
N PRO A 15 -15.17 -11.46 14.19
CA PRO A 15 -14.35 -11.92 15.32
C PRO A 15 -14.81 -13.25 15.97
N ASN A 16 -15.88 -13.86 15.50
CA ASN A 16 -16.36 -15.14 16.03
C ASN A 16 -16.98 -16.01 14.91
N CYS A 17 -16.69 -15.70 13.65
CA CYS A 17 -17.19 -16.47 12.51
C CYS A 17 -16.30 -17.69 12.26
N LEU A 18 -16.26 -18.62 13.22
CA LEU A 18 -15.43 -19.83 13.19
C LEU A 18 -15.67 -20.76 11.99
N LYS A 19 -16.76 -20.53 11.24
CA LYS A 19 -17.14 -21.27 10.03
C LYS A 19 -16.69 -20.59 8.72
N LEU A 20 -15.88 -19.54 8.79
CA LEU A 20 -15.30 -18.90 7.62
C LEU A 20 -14.47 -19.92 6.82
N SER A 21 -14.80 -20.09 5.54
CA SER A 21 -14.06 -20.99 4.65
C SER A 21 -12.63 -20.49 4.44
N ARG A 22 -11.74 -21.39 4.03
CA ARG A 22 -10.35 -21.01 3.73
C ARG A 22 -10.27 -19.98 2.61
N GLU A 23 -11.11 -20.12 1.61
CA GLU A 23 -11.22 -19.22 0.46
C GLU A 23 -11.69 -17.84 0.92
N ALA A 24 -12.76 -17.77 1.72
CA ALA A 24 -13.26 -16.51 2.27
C ALA A 24 -12.20 -15.81 3.14
N ARG A 25 -11.47 -16.57 3.98
CA ARG A 25 -10.37 -16.03 4.79
C ARG A 25 -9.25 -15.47 3.92
N SER A 26 -8.90 -16.16 2.84
CA SER A 26 -7.87 -15.71 1.91
C SER A 26 -8.26 -14.40 1.23
N VAL A 27 -9.51 -14.30 0.74
CA VAL A 27 -10.01 -13.09 0.08
C VAL A 27 -10.09 -11.91 1.05
N ILE A 28 -10.61 -12.12 2.26
CA ILE A 28 -10.67 -11.03 3.26
C ILE A 28 -9.25 -10.58 3.63
N THR A 29 -8.30 -11.50 3.75
CA THR A 29 -6.89 -11.16 4.06
C THR A 29 -6.26 -10.32 2.94
N SER A 30 -6.56 -10.62 1.67
CA SER A 30 -5.95 -9.95 0.52
C SER A 30 -6.66 -8.67 0.10
N GLU A 31 -7.97 -8.55 0.29
CA GLU A 31 -8.76 -7.43 -0.23
C GLU A 31 -9.16 -6.41 0.84
N SER A 32 -9.20 -6.78 2.13
CA SER A 32 -9.65 -5.87 3.18
C SER A 32 -8.52 -4.95 3.64
N SER A 33 -8.80 -3.65 3.69
CA SER A 33 -7.94 -2.65 4.34
C SER A 33 -7.91 -2.82 5.85
N LEU A 34 -8.96 -3.42 6.42
CA LEU A 34 -9.07 -3.76 7.82
C LEU A 34 -9.87 -5.07 7.99
N ALA A 35 -9.29 -6.07 8.66
CA ALA A 35 -10.00 -7.29 9.01
C ALA A 35 -9.69 -7.84 10.41
N CYS A 36 -10.69 -8.48 11.02
CA CYS A 36 -10.53 -9.32 12.21
C CYS A 36 -11.18 -10.68 11.97
N LEU A 37 -10.38 -11.74 11.95
CA LEU A 37 -10.80 -13.09 11.59
C LEU A 37 -10.28 -14.14 12.58
N PRO A 38 -11.04 -15.19 12.90
CA PRO A 38 -10.54 -16.31 13.68
C PRO A 38 -9.37 -16.99 12.96
N GLY A 39 -8.29 -17.27 13.70
CA GLY A 39 -7.11 -17.92 13.18
C GLY A 39 -5.85 -17.64 14.00
N SER A 40 -4.99 -18.66 14.09
CA SER A 40 -3.70 -18.59 14.77
C SER A 40 -2.50 -18.68 13.82
N THR A 41 -2.75 -18.79 12.51
CA THR A 41 -1.70 -18.99 11.50
C THR A 41 -1.53 -17.74 10.67
N MET A 42 -0.33 -17.15 10.72
CA MET A 42 0.05 -16.01 9.89
C MET A 42 -0.11 -16.35 8.39
N PRO A 43 -0.85 -15.55 7.60
CA PRO A 43 -1.02 -15.78 6.17
C PRO A 43 0.32 -15.77 5.43
N THR A 44 0.41 -16.53 4.33
CA THR A 44 1.67 -16.74 3.61
C THR A 44 2.20 -15.48 2.92
N GLU A 45 1.32 -14.54 2.62
CA GLU A 45 1.62 -13.26 1.96
C GLU A 45 2.37 -12.24 2.83
N PHE A 46 2.47 -12.47 4.14
CA PHE A 46 3.30 -11.64 5.01
C PHE A 46 4.73 -12.17 4.98
N ASP A 47 5.59 -11.57 4.16
CA ASP A 47 6.96 -12.06 3.95
C ASP A 47 7.89 -11.78 5.14
N HIS A 48 7.62 -10.71 5.88
CA HIS A 48 8.34 -10.37 7.10
C HIS A 48 7.52 -10.78 8.32
N ARG A 49 8.10 -11.57 9.23
CA ARG A 49 7.41 -12.06 10.43
C ARG A 49 8.33 -12.08 11.64
N ALA A 50 7.76 -11.83 12.80
CA ALA A 50 8.42 -12.00 14.07
C ALA A 50 7.48 -12.60 15.11
N LYS A 51 8.04 -13.39 16.02
CA LYS A 51 7.34 -13.80 17.23
C LYS A 51 7.35 -12.65 18.24
N GLY A 52 6.26 -12.51 18.97
CA GLY A 52 6.07 -11.39 19.88
C GLY A 52 5.67 -10.12 19.14
N ASN A 53 5.99 -8.98 19.75
CA ASN A 53 5.33 -7.72 19.46
C ASN A 53 6.18 -6.69 18.74
N PHE A 54 7.34 -7.08 18.20
CA PHE A 54 8.25 -6.17 17.55
C PHE A 54 8.81 -6.78 16.26
N LEU A 55 8.76 -6.02 15.17
CA LEU A 55 9.26 -6.43 13.87
C LEU A 55 9.99 -5.25 13.21
N THR A 56 11.23 -5.46 12.79
CA THR A 56 12.03 -4.47 12.06
C THR A 56 12.33 -4.97 10.66
N ILE A 57 12.14 -4.09 9.68
CA ILE A 57 12.44 -4.33 8.26
C ILE A 57 13.27 -3.18 7.69
N ARG A 58 13.85 -3.40 6.51
CA ARG A 58 14.44 -2.33 5.69
C ARG A 58 13.59 -2.13 4.45
N SER A 59 13.11 -0.90 4.23
CA SER A 59 12.22 -0.57 3.11
C SER A 59 12.20 0.92 2.85
N ASP A 60 11.97 1.30 1.61
CA ASP A 60 11.67 2.65 1.13
C ASP A 60 10.19 2.82 0.75
N SER A 61 9.37 1.78 0.92
CA SER A 61 7.93 1.86 0.67
C SER A 61 7.22 2.74 1.71
N LYS A 62 6.15 3.41 1.25
CA LYS A 62 5.22 4.18 2.08
C LYS A 62 4.01 3.37 2.51
N VAL A 63 3.78 2.20 1.91
CA VAL A 63 2.55 1.43 2.08
C VAL A 63 2.89 0.03 2.54
N PHE A 64 2.32 -0.34 3.69
CA PHE A 64 2.51 -1.62 4.32
C PHE A 64 1.16 -2.23 4.62
N ARG A 65 1.11 -3.56 4.64
CA ARG A 65 0.02 -4.29 5.27
C ARG A 65 0.57 -5.02 6.48
N ILE A 66 -0.04 -4.79 7.64
CA ILE A 66 0.31 -5.43 8.89
C ILE A 66 -0.64 -6.59 9.18
N CYS A 67 -0.13 -7.65 9.79
CA CYS A 67 -0.94 -8.70 10.40
C CYS A 67 -0.45 -9.02 11.80
N ALA A 68 -1.38 -9.13 12.74
CA ALA A 68 -1.11 -9.45 14.12
C ALA A 68 -1.95 -10.64 14.56
N VAL A 69 -1.29 -11.66 15.11
CA VAL A 69 -1.97 -12.76 15.78
C VAL A 69 -2.12 -12.40 17.24
N VAL A 70 -3.36 -12.36 17.72
CA VAL A 70 -3.67 -12.14 19.14
C VAL A 70 -4.23 -13.40 19.77
N SER A 71 -4.07 -13.52 21.08
CA SER A 71 -4.69 -14.59 21.86
C SER A 71 -5.78 -14.01 22.76
N PRO A 72 -6.91 -14.73 22.97
CA PRO A 72 -7.91 -14.37 23.95
C PRO A 72 -7.31 -14.18 25.34
N LYS A 73 -7.63 -13.06 25.99
CA LYS A 73 -7.31 -12.86 27.41
C LYS A 73 -8.56 -13.15 28.25
N PRO A 74 -8.55 -14.15 29.16
CA PRO A 74 -9.73 -14.62 29.89
C PRO A 74 -10.47 -13.55 30.72
N GLN A 75 -9.79 -12.45 31.04
CA GLN A 75 -10.30 -11.38 31.90
C GLN A 75 -10.70 -10.12 31.13
N MET A 76 -10.50 -10.08 29.82
CA MET A 76 -10.77 -8.89 29.01
C MET A 76 -12.15 -8.98 28.36
N LYS A 77 -13.02 -8.02 28.69
CA LYS A 77 -14.33 -7.85 28.00
C LYS A 77 -14.17 -7.34 26.57
N GLN A 78 -13.01 -6.77 26.28
CA GLN A 78 -12.68 -6.13 25.03
C GLN A 78 -11.18 -6.27 24.79
N CYS A 79 -10.78 -6.71 23.61
CA CYS A 79 -9.40 -6.68 23.16
C CYS A 79 -9.18 -5.34 22.44
N SER A 80 -8.12 -4.62 22.81
CA SER A 80 -7.64 -3.45 22.08
C SER A 80 -6.27 -3.79 21.51
N LEU A 81 -6.15 -3.79 20.18
CA LEU A 81 -4.85 -3.85 19.52
C LEU A 81 -4.47 -2.44 19.08
N SER A 82 -3.25 -2.04 19.39
CA SER A 82 -2.57 -0.84 18.90
C SER A 82 -1.21 -1.23 18.33
N TYR A 83 -0.71 -0.48 17.37
CA TYR A 83 0.67 -0.58 16.90
C TYR A 83 1.33 0.80 16.83
N ARG A 84 2.66 0.84 16.68
CA ARG A 84 3.47 2.04 16.47
C ARG A 84 4.48 1.77 15.38
N ILE A 85 4.76 2.79 14.58
CA ILE A 85 5.78 2.75 13.53
C ILE A 85 6.93 3.66 13.92
N HIS A 86 8.14 3.12 13.82
CA HIS A 86 9.39 3.86 13.98
C HIS A 86 10.15 3.86 12.66
N LEU A 87 10.64 5.02 12.25
CA LEU A 87 11.56 5.18 11.13
C LEU A 87 12.92 5.61 11.64
N ASN A 88 13.95 4.82 11.35
CA ASN A 88 15.32 5.05 11.81
C ASN A 88 15.41 5.31 13.33
N GLY A 89 14.55 4.63 14.10
CA GLY A 89 14.43 4.77 15.55
C GLY A 89 13.55 5.93 16.03
N CYS A 90 13.14 6.83 15.15
CA CYS A 90 12.22 7.93 15.46
C CYS A 90 10.77 7.45 15.37
N LEU A 91 9.97 7.71 16.41
CA LEU A 91 8.54 7.42 16.40
C LEU A 91 7.84 8.38 15.42
N ILE A 92 7.12 7.82 14.44
CA ILE A 92 6.33 8.57 13.47
C ILE A 92 4.87 8.77 13.95
N GLU A 93 4.39 7.87 14.81
CA GLU A 93 3.06 7.87 15.44
C GLU A 93 1.89 7.51 14.50
N GLU A 94 1.17 6.43 14.83
CA GLU A 94 -0.27 6.30 14.55
C GLU A 94 -0.88 5.22 15.48
N TYR A 95 -2.01 5.51 16.14
CA TYR A 95 -2.76 4.58 16.97
C TYR A 95 -4.05 4.17 16.27
N ILE A 96 -4.09 2.99 15.63
CA ILE A 96 -5.38 2.38 15.30
C ILE A 96 -5.79 1.49 16.48
N TYR A 97 -6.86 1.88 17.17
CA TYR A 97 -7.46 1.07 18.24
C TYR A 97 -8.49 0.12 17.64
N PHE A 98 -8.18 -1.17 17.61
CA PHE A 98 -9.19 -2.17 17.27
C PHE A 98 -10.00 -2.54 18.50
N HIS A 99 -11.23 -2.04 18.59
CA HIS A 99 -12.16 -2.43 19.65
C HIS A 99 -12.80 -3.76 19.31
N VAL A 100 -12.26 -4.81 19.90
CA VAL A 100 -12.69 -6.17 19.60
C VAL A 100 -13.46 -6.78 20.76
N HIS A 101 -14.68 -7.25 20.48
CA HIS A 101 -15.46 -8.00 21.46
C HIS A 101 -14.73 -9.28 21.87
N VAL A 102 -15.13 -9.86 23.01
CA VAL A 102 -14.53 -11.07 23.59
C VAL A 102 -14.19 -12.12 22.52
N LEU A 103 -12.89 -12.34 22.31
CA LEU A 103 -12.37 -13.35 21.40
C LEU A 103 -12.51 -14.73 22.03
N GLN A 104 -13.07 -15.68 21.31
CA GLN A 104 -13.18 -17.07 21.78
C GLN A 104 -11.92 -17.89 21.48
N THR A 105 -11.15 -17.49 20.46
CA THR A 105 -9.98 -18.18 19.92
C THR A 105 -8.93 -17.16 19.48
N GLU A 106 -7.75 -17.57 19.05
CA GLU A 106 -6.79 -16.68 18.41
C GLU A 106 -7.40 -16.00 17.17
N HIS A 107 -7.02 -14.75 16.95
CA HIS A 107 -7.50 -13.96 15.82
C HIS A 107 -6.33 -13.36 15.04
N LEU A 108 -6.55 -13.27 13.73
CA LEU A 108 -5.76 -12.46 12.82
C LEU A 108 -6.39 -11.07 12.75
N PHE A 109 -5.60 -10.06 13.08
CA PHE A 109 -5.86 -8.68 12.75
C PHE A 109 -5.06 -8.31 11.52
N ILE A 110 -5.68 -7.62 10.59
CA ILE A 110 -5.05 -7.17 9.36
C ILE A 110 -5.41 -5.71 9.18
N ALA A 111 -4.43 -4.87 8.88
CA ALA A 111 -4.66 -3.47 8.58
C ALA A 111 -3.64 -2.96 7.56
N ASP A 112 -4.04 -2.00 6.74
CA ASP A 112 -3.10 -1.20 5.97
C ASP A 112 -2.46 -0.12 6.87
N ALA A 113 -1.18 0.14 6.64
CA ALA A 113 -0.38 1.09 7.41
C ALA A 113 0.43 1.96 6.44
N PHE A 114 0.45 3.27 6.69
CA PHE A 114 1.01 4.26 5.78
C PHE A 114 2.10 5.08 6.49
N ILE A 115 3.12 5.47 5.73
CA ILE A 115 4.11 6.47 6.11
C ILE A 115 3.95 7.65 5.16
N PHE A 116 3.65 8.83 5.70
CA PHE A 116 3.44 10.05 4.94
C PHE A 116 4.75 10.81 4.74
N GLU A 117 4.79 11.74 3.77
CA GLU A 117 5.99 12.54 3.51
C GLU A 117 6.35 13.47 4.69
N GLU A 118 5.35 13.86 5.47
CA GLU A 118 5.52 14.65 6.69
C GLU A 118 6.30 13.89 7.77
N ASP A 119 6.29 12.56 7.71
CA ASP A 119 6.92 11.66 8.67
C ASP A 119 8.42 11.47 8.41
N GLY A 120 8.90 11.90 7.24
CA GLY A 120 10.31 11.87 6.84
C GLY A 120 10.54 11.33 5.43
N TRP A 121 11.77 11.53 4.94
CA TRP A 121 12.19 11.02 3.63
C TRP A 121 12.53 9.53 3.73
N LEU A 122 11.80 8.71 2.97
CA LEU A 122 12.09 7.29 2.82
C LEU A 122 13.22 7.11 1.80
N GLU A 123 14.38 6.65 2.28
CA GLU A 123 15.53 6.31 1.45
C GLU A 123 15.74 4.80 1.42
N GLN A 124 16.43 4.34 0.37
CA GLN A 124 16.77 2.94 0.23
C GLN A 124 17.63 2.47 1.41
N GLY A 125 17.07 1.61 2.25
CA GLY A 125 17.74 1.07 3.43
C GLY A 125 17.27 1.64 4.76
N ASN A 126 16.29 2.54 4.76
CA ASN A 126 15.63 3.02 5.98
C ASN A 126 15.15 1.85 6.84
N GLU A 127 15.41 1.94 8.14
CA GLU A 127 14.97 0.96 9.12
C GLU A 127 13.56 1.31 9.61
N ILE A 128 12.61 0.43 9.35
CA ILE A 128 11.21 0.61 9.76
C ILE A 128 10.88 -0.45 10.80
N SER A 129 10.46 -0.03 11.98
CA SER A 129 10.07 -0.94 13.06
C SER A 129 8.62 -0.78 13.44
N PHE A 130 7.94 -1.90 13.64
CA PHE A 130 6.56 -2.01 14.04
C PHE A 130 6.51 -2.59 15.46
N GLU A 131 5.95 -1.83 16.39
CA GLU A 131 5.71 -2.28 17.77
C GLU A 131 4.21 -2.48 17.98
N PHE A 132 3.78 -3.67 18.37
CA PHE A 132 2.38 -4.04 18.59
C PHE A 132 2.08 -4.18 20.09
N SER A 133 0.81 -4.04 20.47
CA SER A 133 0.35 -4.38 21.83
C SER A 133 -0.26 -5.78 21.88
N ASP A 134 0.16 -6.61 22.83
CA ASP A 134 -0.55 -7.86 23.18
C ASP A 134 -0.72 -8.88 22.03
N VAL A 135 0.31 -9.04 21.20
CA VAL A 135 0.34 -10.02 20.10
C VAL A 135 1.30 -11.18 20.41
N ILE A 136 1.01 -12.35 19.83
CA ILE A 136 1.89 -13.53 19.92
C ILE A 136 2.82 -13.65 18.70
N GLU A 137 2.39 -13.13 17.56
CA GLU A 137 3.13 -13.09 16.30
C GLU A 137 2.68 -11.87 15.51
N CYS A 138 3.61 -11.22 14.82
CA CYS A 138 3.34 -10.11 13.93
C CYS A 138 3.99 -10.33 12.57
N GLY A 139 3.39 -9.76 11.53
CA GLY A 139 3.84 -9.86 10.15
C GLY A 139 3.60 -8.56 9.39
N VAL A 140 4.46 -8.29 8.42
CA VAL A 140 4.37 -7.14 7.52
C VAL A 140 4.56 -7.64 6.09
N ARG A 141 3.72 -7.11 5.20
CA ARG A 141 3.85 -7.21 3.76
C ARG A 141 4.12 -5.81 3.22
N ILE A 142 5.17 -5.68 2.40
CA ILE A 142 5.47 -4.42 1.72
C ILE A 142 4.57 -4.33 0.49
N MET A 143 3.86 -3.21 0.34
CA MET A 143 3.01 -2.97 -0.82
C MET A 143 3.79 -2.12 -1.84
N ALA A 144 3.56 -2.38 -3.13
CA ALA A 144 4.12 -1.57 -4.19
C ALA A 144 3.36 -0.23 -4.26
N PHE A 145 4.08 0.88 -4.24
CA PHE A 145 3.51 2.19 -4.53
C PHE A 145 3.45 2.35 -6.06
N GLU A 146 2.26 2.31 -6.64
CA GLU A 146 2.08 2.68 -8.05
C GLU A 146 2.20 4.20 -8.14
N THR A 147 3.40 4.71 -8.43
CA THR A 147 3.55 6.10 -8.87
C THR A 147 2.95 6.19 -10.27
N ASP A 148 1.92 7.01 -10.47
CA ASP A 148 1.42 7.36 -11.79
C ASP A 148 2.56 7.99 -12.60
N ALA A 149 3.27 7.18 -13.37
CA ALA A 149 4.20 7.63 -14.40
C ALA A 149 3.39 8.26 -15.55
N SER A 150 2.91 9.47 -15.33
CA SER A 150 2.24 10.28 -16.35
C SER A 150 3.04 11.57 -16.60
N SER A 151 4.03 11.45 -17.48
CA SER A 151 4.45 12.49 -18.44
C SER A 151 5.68 11.98 -19.19
N SER A 152 5.44 11.06 -20.14
CA SER A 152 6.30 11.04 -21.31
C SER A 152 5.75 12.11 -22.25
N GLU A 153 6.34 13.29 -22.22
CA GLU A 153 6.18 14.27 -23.29
C GLU A 153 6.85 13.66 -24.53
N GLN A 154 6.04 13.02 -25.37
CA GLN A 154 6.39 12.75 -26.75
C GLN A 154 6.14 14.04 -27.53
N ASP A 155 7.19 14.86 -27.67
CA ASP A 155 7.22 15.87 -28.71
C ASP A 155 7.60 15.18 -30.03
N ASP A 156 6.58 14.61 -30.69
CA ASP A 156 6.60 14.31 -32.12
C ASP A 156 5.98 15.49 -32.85
N ASP A 157 6.80 16.32 -33.50
CA ASP A 157 6.31 17.26 -34.51
C ASP A 157 7.40 17.56 -35.55
N GLY A 158 7.18 17.09 -36.78
CA GLY A 158 7.48 17.90 -37.96
C GLY A 158 8.60 17.45 -38.89
N ASN A 159 8.38 16.33 -39.59
CA ASN A 159 9.05 16.01 -40.85
C ASN A 159 8.83 17.13 -41.90
N LEU A 160 9.87 17.88 -42.27
CA LEU A 160 9.87 18.72 -43.47
C LEU A 160 10.88 18.15 -44.48
N SER A 161 10.34 17.37 -45.42
CA SER A 161 11.01 16.95 -46.64
C SER A 161 10.41 17.75 -47.80
N ASP A 162 11.21 18.62 -48.40
CA ASP A 162 11.22 18.94 -49.84
C ASP A 162 12.52 19.74 -50.08
N GLY A 163 13.52 19.25 -50.81
CA GLY A 163 13.47 19.01 -52.24
C GLY A 163 14.20 20.15 -52.95
N SER A 164 15.48 19.95 -53.24
CA SER A 164 16.36 20.89 -53.94
C SER A 164 16.12 20.89 -55.45
N ASP A 165 16.19 22.06 -56.11
CA ASP A 165 17.16 22.37 -57.19
C ASP A 165 16.72 23.50 -58.16
N ALA A 166 17.59 24.51 -58.24
CA ALA A 166 18.14 25.22 -59.41
C ALA A 166 17.27 25.99 -60.45
N SER A 167 17.56 27.31 -60.49
CA SER A 167 17.98 28.14 -61.65
C SER A 167 17.01 28.64 -62.74
N SER A 168 16.95 29.97 -62.82
CA SER A 168 17.09 30.87 -64.00
C SER A 168 15.95 30.97 -65.04
N SER A 169 15.32 32.15 -65.17
CA SER A 169 15.56 33.16 -66.25
C SER A 169 14.38 34.12 -66.48
N GLU A 170 14.71 35.41 -66.50
CA GLU A 170 14.23 36.61 -67.23
C GLU A 170 12.92 36.65 -68.07
N GLN A 171 12.29 37.86 -68.04
CA GLN A 171 11.41 38.54 -69.03
C GLN A 171 10.00 37.97 -69.25
N ASP A 172 8.92 38.72 -69.47
CA ASP A 172 8.55 40.15 -69.52
C ASP A 172 7.02 40.14 -69.32
N ASP A 173 6.44 41.01 -68.48
CA ASP A 173 4.97 41.12 -68.36
C ASP A 173 4.45 42.21 -69.30
N ASP A 174 3.76 41.76 -70.35
CA ASP A 174 2.98 42.57 -71.28
C ASP A 174 1.77 43.23 -70.58
N GLU A 175 1.55 44.48 -70.97
CA GLU A 175 0.44 45.35 -70.58
C GLU A 175 -0.91 44.88 -71.17
N ILE A 176 -1.96 45.08 -70.37
CA ILE A 176 -3.37 44.71 -70.57
C ILE A 176 -4.02 45.39 -71.79
N SER A 177 -4.93 44.68 -72.47
CA SER A 177 -6.22 45.19 -73.01
C SER A 177 -7.10 43.98 -73.38
N LEU A 178 -8.31 43.84 -72.82
CA LEU A 178 -9.52 44.60 -73.14
C LEU A 178 -10.48 44.72 -71.95
#